data_AF-U1GJ93-F1
#
_entry.id   AF-U1GJ93-F1
#
_cell.length_a   1.000
_cell.length_b   1.000
_cell.length_c   1.000
_cell.angle_alpha   90.00
_cell.angle_beta   90.00
_cell.angle_gamma   90.00
#
_symmetry.space_group_name_H-M   'P 1'
#
loop_
_entity.id
_entity.type
_entity.pdbx_description
1 polymer ?
#
loop_
_entity_poly.entity_id
_entity_poly.type
_entity_poly.pdbx_seq_one_letter_code
_entity_poly.pdbx_strand_id
1 'polypeptide(L)'
;MLSLIVAMSKNRVIGRDNQMPWHLPADLAWFKKNTLGKPVIMGRKTFQSIGRALPNRKNIVLSRQGFHADGIEVVSDLSQALALVQDEKEVMIIGGGHLFAEALPQADRLYLTEIDTELQGDTFFPEIDPAQWKTDFIETRAADEKNRYVLTFKILARV
;
A
#
# COMPACT_ATOMS: atom_id res chain seq x y z
N MET A 1 -4.53 -11.81 -9.50
CA MET A 1 -3.44 -10.82 -9.70
C MET A 1 -3.07 -10.21 -8.36
N LEU A 2 -1.79 -10.10 -8.04
CA LEU A 2 -1.29 -9.48 -6.82
C LEU A 2 -0.76 -8.07 -7.11
N SER A 3 -1.25 -7.08 -6.38
CA SER A 3 -0.88 -5.68 -6.55
C SER A 3 -0.45 -5.04 -5.25
N LEU A 4 0.55 -4.17 -5.30
CA LEU A 4 0.93 -3.32 -4.17
C LEU A 4 0.41 -1.92 -4.43
N ILE A 5 -0.11 -1.26 -3.39
CA ILE A 5 -0.42 0.17 -3.44
C ILE A 5 0.29 0.90 -2.32
N VAL A 6 1.04 1.94 -2.68
CA VAL A 6 1.93 2.65 -1.76
C VAL A 6 2.10 4.10 -2.18
N ALA A 7 2.18 4.98 -1.18
CA ALA A 7 2.67 6.35 -1.36
C ALA A 7 4.03 6.48 -0.69
N MET A 8 5.01 7.06 -1.39
CA MET A 8 6.37 7.24 -0.87
C MET A 8 6.96 8.60 -1.25
N SER A 9 7.79 9.14 -0.37
CA SER A 9 8.64 10.31 -0.67
C SER A 9 9.77 9.96 -1.65
N LYS A 10 10.51 10.96 -2.12
CA LYS A 10 11.69 10.78 -3.01
C LYS A 10 12.73 9.80 -2.45
N ASN A 11 12.94 9.83 -1.14
CA ASN A 11 13.83 8.92 -0.41
C ASN A 11 13.12 7.62 0.05
N ARG A 12 12.02 7.24 -0.59
CA ARG A 12 11.21 6.03 -0.36
C ARG A 12 10.59 5.91 1.04
N VAL A 13 10.51 6.99 1.82
CA VAL A 13 9.86 6.95 3.13
C VAL A 13 8.37 6.72 2.94
N ILE A 14 7.85 5.73 3.66
CA ILE A 14 6.42 5.38 3.70
C ILE A 14 5.80 5.57 5.09
N GLY A 15 6.62 5.75 6.12
CA GLY A 15 6.16 5.89 7.48
C GLY A 15 7.22 6.38 8.45
N ARG A 16 6.74 6.94 9.55
CA ARG A 16 7.51 7.37 10.72
C ARG A 16 6.66 7.17 11.97
N ASP A 17 7.20 6.56 13.01
CA ASP A 17 6.52 6.39 14.31
C ASP A 17 5.13 5.74 14.16
N ASN A 18 5.04 4.74 13.26
CA ASN A 18 3.80 4.02 12.90
C ASN A 18 2.68 4.89 12.28
N GLN A 19 3.04 6.04 11.68
CA GLN A 19 2.13 6.94 10.99
C GLN A 19 2.70 7.36 9.63
N MET A 20 1.85 7.87 8.74
CA MET A 20 2.31 8.55 7.55
C MET A 20 2.76 9.97 7.95
N PRO A 21 3.99 10.41 7.61
CA PRO A 21 4.47 11.76 7.92
C PRO A 21 3.83 12.86 7.05
N TRP A 22 2.65 12.59 6.49
CA TRP A 22 1.89 13.52 5.66
C TRP A 22 0.38 13.32 5.81
N HIS A 23 -0.35 14.34 5.37
CA HIS A 23 -1.78 14.27 5.14
C HIS A 23 -2.06 14.78 3.73
N LEU A 24 -2.40 13.87 2.81
CA LEU A 24 -2.58 14.14 1.39
C LEU A 24 -3.93 13.56 0.92
N PRO A 25 -5.03 14.34 1.01
CA PRO A 25 -6.37 13.86 0.66
C PRO A 25 -6.49 13.31 -0.77
N ALA A 26 -5.74 13.84 -1.74
CA ALA A 26 -5.74 13.33 -3.10
C ALA A 26 -5.17 11.91 -3.19
N ASP A 27 -4.11 11.62 -2.45
CA ASP A 27 -3.53 10.27 -2.34
C ASP A 27 -4.47 9.30 -1.61
N LEU A 28 -5.12 9.74 -0.52
CA LEU A 28 -6.12 8.93 0.17
C LEU A 28 -7.32 8.60 -0.73
N ALA A 29 -7.73 9.54 -1.60
CA ALA A 29 -8.77 9.31 -2.59
C ALA A 29 -8.33 8.32 -3.67
N TRP A 30 -7.09 8.43 -4.15
CA TRP A 30 -6.47 7.46 -5.07
C TRP A 30 -6.40 6.06 -4.45
N PHE A 31 -5.93 5.95 -3.21
CA PHE A 31 -5.89 4.71 -2.45
C PHE A 31 -7.28 4.08 -2.34
N LYS A 32 -8.29 4.87 -1.96
CA LYS A 32 -9.67 4.40 -1.85
C LYS A 32 -10.19 3.92 -3.21
N LYS A 33 -10.00 4.71 -4.28
CA LYS A 33 -10.45 4.37 -5.64
C LYS A 33 -9.89 3.02 -6.10
N ASN A 34 -8.61 2.76 -5.84
CA ASN A 34 -7.92 1.56 -6.36
C ASN A 34 -8.05 0.33 -5.46
N THR A 35 -8.52 0.48 -4.22
CA THR A 35 -8.72 -0.64 -3.27
C THR A 35 -10.18 -0.99 -3.03
N LEU A 36 -11.13 -0.10 -3.33
CA LEU A 36 -12.56 -0.34 -3.06
C LEU A 36 -13.07 -1.61 -3.76
N GLY A 37 -13.80 -2.44 -3.02
CA GLY A 37 -14.35 -3.70 -3.54
C GLY A 37 -13.32 -4.82 -3.73
N LYS A 38 -12.05 -4.59 -3.41
CA LYS A 38 -10.97 -5.60 -3.48
C LYS A 38 -10.57 -6.05 -2.07
N PRO A 39 -10.06 -7.28 -1.91
CA PRO A 39 -9.38 -7.65 -0.68
C PRO A 39 -8.12 -6.81 -0.46
N VAL A 40 -7.90 -6.39 0.78
CA VAL A 40 -6.72 -5.67 1.23
C VAL A 40 -5.97 -6.48 2.27
N ILE A 41 -4.68 -6.71 2.05
CA ILE A 41 -3.78 -7.41 2.98
C ILE A 41 -2.80 -6.40 3.57
N MET A 42 -2.70 -6.40 4.89
CA MET A 42 -1.82 -5.49 5.61
C MET A 42 -1.17 -6.13 6.83
N GLY A 43 -0.04 -5.59 7.29
CA GLY A 43 0.53 -5.97 8.59
C GLY A 43 -0.24 -5.35 9.76
N ARG A 44 -0.14 -5.98 10.96
CA ARG A 44 -0.76 -5.47 12.20
C ARG A 44 -0.48 -3.99 12.48
N LYS A 45 0.77 -3.54 12.31
CA LYS A 45 1.19 -2.15 12.55
C LYS A 45 0.46 -1.16 11.63
N THR A 46 0.30 -1.52 10.35
CA THR A 46 -0.47 -0.74 9.37
C THR A 46 -1.93 -0.66 9.76
N PHE A 47 -2.53 -1.79 10.16
CA PHE A 47 -3.92 -1.78 10.64
C PHE A 47 -4.09 -0.87 11.86
N GLN A 48 -3.17 -0.94 12.84
CA GLN A 48 -3.18 -0.07 14.02
C GLN A 48 -3.05 1.42 13.66
N SER A 49 -2.25 1.75 12.63
CA SER A 49 -2.11 3.11 12.10
C SER A 49 -3.42 3.61 11.46
N ILE A 50 -4.12 2.74 10.71
CA ILE A 50 -5.43 3.05 10.11
C ILE A 50 -6.51 3.15 11.19
N GLY A 51 -6.41 2.36 12.25
CA GLY A 51 -7.27 2.38 13.44
C GLY A 51 -8.61 1.67 13.30
N ARG A 52 -8.97 1.19 12.10
CA ARG A 52 -10.24 0.48 11.84
C ARG A 52 -10.19 -0.33 10.54
N ALA A 53 -11.12 -1.29 10.42
CA ALA A 53 -11.36 -1.96 9.14
C ALA A 53 -11.79 -0.94 8.07
N LEU A 54 -11.23 -1.12 6.88
CA LEU A 54 -11.56 -0.29 5.72
C LEU A 54 -12.92 -0.73 5.16
N PRO A 55 -13.94 0.15 5.11
CA PRO A 55 -15.28 -0.26 4.69
C PRO A 55 -15.30 -0.73 3.23
N ASN A 56 -16.21 -1.67 2.94
CA ASN A 56 -16.45 -2.27 1.62
C ASN A 56 -15.21 -2.95 1.02
N ARG A 57 -14.34 -3.49 1.89
CA ARG A 57 -13.14 -4.25 1.55
C ARG A 57 -13.03 -5.45 2.50
N LYS A 58 -12.60 -6.60 1.99
CA LYS A 58 -12.20 -7.72 2.84
C LYS A 58 -10.84 -7.37 3.44
N ASN A 59 -10.78 -7.13 4.75
CA ASN A 59 -9.56 -6.71 5.44
C ASN A 59 -8.85 -7.93 6.03
N ILE A 60 -7.65 -8.25 5.54
CA ILE A 60 -6.83 -9.35 6.03
C ILE A 60 -5.60 -8.76 6.71
N VAL A 61 -5.37 -9.13 7.97
CA VAL A 61 -4.29 -8.60 8.80
C VAL A 61 -3.31 -9.70 9.16
N LEU A 62 -2.03 -9.49 8.84
CA LEU A 62 -0.95 -10.40 9.23
C LEU A 62 -0.50 -10.14 10.67
N SER A 63 -0.63 -11.15 11.52
CA SER A 63 -0.14 -11.15 12.90
C SER A 63 0.24 -12.56 13.35
N ARG A 64 1.47 -12.74 13.86
CA ARG A 64 1.93 -14.01 14.47
C ARG A 64 1.46 -14.22 15.91
N GLN A 65 0.88 -13.18 16.51
CA GLN A 65 0.36 -13.19 17.88
C GLN A 65 -1.16 -13.03 17.82
N GLY A 66 -1.88 -13.52 18.83
CA GLY A 66 -3.34 -13.34 18.95
C GLY A 66 -3.71 -11.85 18.81
N PHE A 67 -4.36 -11.52 17.70
CA PHE A 67 -4.81 -10.17 17.38
C PHE A 67 -6.24 -10.28 16.89
N HIS A 68 -7.12 -9.43 17.41
CA HIS A 68 -8.54 -9.43 17.08
C HIS A 68 -9.03 -7.98 16.98
N ALA A 69 -9.84 -7.72 15.98
CA ALA A 69 -10.59 -6.48 15.80
C ALA A 69 -11.83 -6.79 14.96
N ASP A 70 -12.83 -5.92 15.04
CA ASP A 70 -14.06 -6.11 14.26
C ASP A 70 -13.82 -5.85 12.77
N GLY A 71 -14.45 -6.67 11.92
CA GLY A 71 -14.41 -6.51 10.47
C GLY A 71 -13.08 -6.85 9.80
N ILE A 72 -12.20 -7.59 10.49
CA ILE A 72 -10.95 -8.11 9.93
C ILE A 72 -10.86 -9.64 10.05
N GLU A 73 -10.07 -10.23 9.17
CA GLU A 73 -9.63 -11.61 9.23
C GLU A 73 -8.13 -11.63 9.52
N VAL A 74 -7.68 -12.43 10.49
CA VAL A 74 -6.29 -12.43 10.95
C VAL A 74 -5.62 -13.76 10.61
N VAL A 75 -4.46 -13.70 9.98
CA VAL A 75 -3.64 -14.87 9.60
C VAL A 75 -2.16 -14.62 9.94
N SER A 76 -1.35 -15.67 9.99
CA SER A 76 0.04 -15.56 10.48
C SER A 76 1.05 -15.07 9.45
N ASP A 77 0.75 -15.23 8.16
CA ASP A 77 1.71 -15.03 7.07
C ASP A 77 1.01 -14.73 5.72
N LEU A 78 1.80 -14.27 4.75
CA LEU A 78 1.32 -13.89 3.42
C LEU A 78 0.70 -15.07 2.66
N SER A 79 1.27 -16.28 2.78
CA SER A 79 0.75 -17.47 2.11
C SER A 79 -0.68 -17.79 2.53
N GLN A 80 -0.96 -17.77 3.84
CA GLN A 80 -2.33 -17.94 4.35
C GLN A 80 -3.25 -16.82 3.89
N ALA A 81 -2.79 -15.57 3.87
CA ALA A 81 -3.60 -14.46 3.38
C ALA A 81 -3.99 -14.62 1.92
N LEU A 82 -3.08 -15.09 1.08
CA LEU A 82 -3.33 -15.32 -0.35
C LEU A 82 -4.29 -16.50 -0.57
N ALA A 83 -4.24 -17.55 0.25
CA ALA A 83 -5.18 -18.66 0.19
C ALA A 83 -6.65 -18.23 0.40
N LEU A 84 -6.89 -17.18 1.21
CA LEU A 84 -8.22 -16.64 1.48
C LEU A 84 -8.83 -15.82 0.33
N VAL A 85 -8.05 -15.53 -0.71
CA VAL A 85 -8.41 -14.62 -1.81
C VAL A 85 -8.01 -15.18 -3.17
N GLN A 86 -7.84 -16.50 -3.28
CA GLN A 86 -7.43 -17.17 -4.51
C GLN A 86 -8.38 -16.94 -5.70
N ASP A 87 -9.68 -16.78 -5.42
CA ASP A 87 -10.72 -16.56 -6.44
C ASP A 87 -10.89 -15.08 -6.83
N GLU A 88 -10.13 -14.18 -6.21
CA GLU A 88 -10.24 -12.74 -6.40
C GLU A 88 -9.42 -12.29 -7.62
N LYS A 89 -10.03 -11.46 -8.46
CA LYS A 89 -9.38 -10.96 -9.69
C LYS A 89 -8.10 -10.19 -9.36
N GLU A 90 -8.14 -9.37 -8.33
CA GLU A 90 -7.03 -8.51 -7.90
C GLU A 90 -7.03 -8.34 -6.38
N VAL A 91 -5.86 -8.55 -5.78
CA VAL A 91 -5.62 -8.46 -4.34
C VAL A 91 -4.63 -7.32 -4.07
N MET A 92 -4.92 -6.50 -3.07
CA MET A 92 -4.14 -5.30 -2.76
C MET A 92 -3.31 -5.48 -1.50
N ILE A 93 -1.98 -5.55 -1.63
CA ILE A 93 -1.05 -5.36 -0.52
C ILE A 93 -0.94 -3.87 -0.23
N ILE A 94 -1.28 -3.48 1.00
CA ILE A 94 -1.28 -2.06 1.43
C ILE A 94 -0.20 -1.76 2.48
N GLY A 95 0.76 -2.68 2.64
CA GLY A 95 1.95 -2.53 3.48
C GLY A 95 1.84 -3.12 4.88
N GLY A 96 2.77 -2.84 5.79
CA GLY A 96 3.88 -1.89 5.69
C GLY A 96 5.15 -2.46 5.07
N GLY A 97 6.30 -1.84 5.39
CA GLY A 97 7.59 -2.11 4.74
C GLY A 97 8.00 -3.58 4.65
N HIS A 98 7.86 -4.35 5.74
CA HIS A 98 8.18 -5.79 5.72
C HIS A 98 7.30 -6.59 4.75
N LEU A 99 5.99 -6.35 4.78
CA LEU A 99 5.06 -7.03 3.88
C LEU A 99 5.26 -6.60 2.43
N PHE A 100 5.62 -5.33 2.18
CA PHE A 100 6.00 -4.89 0.84
C PHE A 100 7.25 -5.61 0.35
N ALA A 101 8.29 -5.73 1.17
CA ALA A 101 9.51 -6.44 0.81
C ALA A 101 9.25 -7.93 0.52
N GLU A 102 8.38 -8.57 1.30
CA GLU A 102 7.96 -9.97 1.10
C GLU A 102 7.13 -10.15 -0.18
N ALA A 103 6.21 -9.24 -0.48
CA ALA A 103 5.27 -9.37 -1.58
C ALA A 103 5.79 -8.84 -2.93
N LEU A 104 6.74 -7.90 -2.94
CA LEU A 104 7.23 -7.25 -4.16
C LEU A 104 7.78 -8.25 -5.21
N PRO A 105 8.54 -9.31 -4.86
CA PRO A 105 9.08 -10.26 -5.85
C PRO A 105 8.01 -11.02 -6.65
N GLN A 106 6.80 -11.15 -6.09
CA GLN A 106 5.67 -11.88 -6.68
C GLN A 106 4.53 -10.95 -7.13
N ALA A 107 4.76 -9.63 -7.11
CA ALA A 107 3.76 -8.65 -7.49
C ALA A 107 3.65 -8.51 -9.02
N ASP A 108 2.41 -8.49 -9.52
CA ASP A 108 2.11 -8.27 -10.94
C ASP A 108 2.02 -6.78 -11.27
N ARG A 109 1.63 -5.95 -10.29
CA ARG A 109 1.34 -4.53 -10.50
C ARG A 109 1.66 -3.67 -9.28
N LEU A 110 2.15 -2.45 -9.52
CA LEU A 110 2.37 -1.43 -8.50
C LEU A 110 1.48 -0.21 -8.79
N TYR A 111 0.70 0.20 -7.80
CA TYR A 111 0.03 1.50 -7.75
C TYR A 111 0.87 2.40 -6.86
N LEU A 112 1.69 3.24 -7.47
CA LEU A 112 2.70 4.04 -6.79
C LEU A 112 2.30 5.51 -6.80
N THR A 113 2.20 6.14 -5.64
CA THR A 113 2.17 7.60 -5.51
C THR A 113 3.56 8.09 -5.12
N GLU A 114 4.23 8.82 -6.00
CA GLU A 114 5.47 9.53 -5.67
C GLU A 114 5.13 10.92 -5.14
N ILE A 115 5.55 11.20 -3.90
CA ILE A 115 5.41 12.51 -3.27
C ILE A 115 6.71 13.28 -3.52
N ASP A 116 6.61 14.42 -4.18
CA ASP A 116 7.76 15.22 -4.65
C ASP A 116 8.46 16.00 -3.53
N THR A 117 8.94 15.28 -2.52
CA THR A 117 9.64 15.83 -1.36
C THR A 117 10.45 14.73 -0.69
N GLU A 118 11.45 15.09 0.11
CA GLU A 118 12.15 14.16 0.99
C GLU A 118 11.62 14.33 2.42
N LEU A 119 11.30 13.21 3.06
CA LEU A 119 10.77 13.20 4.42
C LEU A 119 11.68 12.38 5.31
N GLN A 120 11.72 12.69 6.60
CA GLN A 120 12.31 11.82 7.59
C GLN A 120 11.34 10.70 7.95
N GLY A 121 11.84 9.47 8.02
CA GLY A 121 11.06 8.32 8.45
C GLY A 121 11.92 7.12 8.81
N ASP A 122 11.26 6.12 9.40
CA ASP A 122 11.87 4.88 9.88
C ASP A 122 11.46 3.66 9.03
N THR A 123 10.47 3.85 8.16
CA THR A 123 9.90 2.80 7.32
C THR A 123 10.00 3.22 5.87
N PHE A 124 10.60 2.35 5.06
CA PHE A 124 10.90 2.59 3.66
C PHE A 124 10.24 1.56 2.76
N PHE A 125 9.85 1.97 1.55
CA PHE A 125 9.50 1.04 0.50
C PHE A 125 10.78 0.37 -0.05
N PRO A 126 10.76 -0.93 -0.37
CA PRO A 126 11.89 -1.61 -1.02
C PRO A 126 12.30 -0.91 -2.32
N GLU A 127 13.58 -1.03 -2.66
CA GLU A 127 14.05 -0.60 -3.98
C GLU A 127 13.41 -1.47 -5.06
N ILE A 128 13.02 -0.82 -6.16
CA ILE A 128 12.51 -1.49 -7.36
C ILE A 128 13.53 -1.32 -8.47
N ASP A 129 13.80 -2.41 -9.20
CA ASP A 129 14.58 -2.38 -10.43
C ASP A 129 13.68 -1.89 -11.57
N PRO A 130 13.92 -0.70 -12.15
CA PRO A 130 13.08 -0.16 -13.22
C PRO A 130 12.99 -1.08 -14.45
N ALA A 131 13.98 -1.94 -14.69
CA ALA A 131 13.95 -2.88 -15.82
C ALA A 131 12.88 -3.96 -15.68
N GLN A 132 12.38 -4.22 -14.46
CA GLN A 132 11.35 -5.21 -14.17
C GLN A 132 9.93 -4.67 -14.30
N TRP A 133 9.78 -3.38 -14.60
CA TRP A 133 8.49 -2.69 -14.57
C TRP A 133 8.27 -1.82 -15.80
N LYS A 134 7.09 -1.95 -16.40
CA LYS A 134 6.58 -1.07 -17.45
C LYS A 134 5.58 -0.08 -16.85
N THR A 135 5.65 1.18 -17.26
CA THR A 135 4.64 2.17 -16.88
C THR A 135 3.42 2.07 -17.80
N ASP A 136 2.27 1.71 -17.23
CA ASP A 136 0.99 1.66 -17.94
C ASP A 136 0.19 2.96 -17.77
N PHE A 137 0.42 3.68 -16.67
CA PHE A 137 -0.27 4.94 -16.37
C PHE A 137 0.64 5.88 -15.60
N ILE A 138 0.53 7.18 -15.90
CA ILE A 138 1.14 8.26 -15.14
C ILE A 138 0.22 9.48 -15.15
N GLU A 139 0.01 10.09 -13.99
CA GLU A 139 -0.69 11.37 -13.83
C GLU A 139 0.00 12.20 -12.75
N THR A 140 0.36 13.44 -13.09
CA THR A 140 0.97 14.38 -12.14
C THR A 140 -0.04 15.43 -11.72
N ARG A 141 -0.14 15.66 -10.41
CA ARG A 141 -0.95 16.70 -9.79
C ARG A 141 -0.04 17.72 -9.11
N ALA A 142 -0.20 18.99 -9.46
CA ALA A 142 0.48 20.08 -8.77
C ALA A 142 0.03 20.18 -7.30
N ALA A 143 0.89 20.77 -6.45
CA ALA A 143 0.52 21.07 -5.08
C ALA A 143 -0.63 22.10 -5.02
N ASP A 144 -1.47 21.99 -3.99
CA ASP A 144 -2.58 22.89 -3.71
C ASP A 144 -2.79 23.06 -2.20
N GLU A 145 -3.78 23.87 -1.80
CA GLU A 145 -4.08 24.17 -0.39
C GLU A 145 -4.33 22.91 0.46
N LYS A 146 -4.85 21.83 -0.14
CA LYS A 146 -5.17 20.57 0.56
C LYS A 146 -4.04 19.54 0.43
N ASN A 147 -3.17 19.67 -0.57
CA ASN A 147 -2.10 18.74 -0.89
C ASN A 147 -0.80 19.53 -1.09
N ARG A 148 -0.06 19.71 0.00
CA ARG A 148 1.15 20.55 0.08
C ARG A 148 2.34 20.13 -0.79
N TYR A 149 2.25 19.00 -1.49
CA TYR A 149 3.33 18.46 -2.34
C TYR A 149 2.77 18.10 -3.72
N VAL A 150 3.64 18.14 -4.73
CA VAL A 150 3.33 17.56 -6.04
C VAL A 150 3.23 16.05 -5.86
N LEU A 151 2.21 15.44 -6.49
CA LEU A 151 1.98 14.00 -6.46
C LEU A 151 2.05 13.46 -7.88
N THR A 152 2.79 12.38 -8.08
CA THR A 152 2.78 11.62 -9.33
C THR A 152 2.19 10.24 -9.05
N PHE A 153 0.99 9.98 -9.58
CA PHE A 153 0.35 8.68 -9.54
C PHE A 153 0.84 7.84 -10.72
N LYS A 154 1.31 6.62 -10.45
CA LYS A 154 1.79 5.67 -11.46
C LYS A 154 1.09 4.33 -11.28
N ILE A 155 0.80 3.67 -12.40
CA ILE A 155 0.49 2.23 -12.42
C ILE A 155 1.58 1.55 -13.24
N LEU A 156 2.31 0.64 -12.59
CA LEU A 156 3.39 -0.12 -13.19
C LEU A 156 2.95 -1.59 -13.30
N ALA A 157 3.22 -2.22 -14.43
CA ALA A 157 3.02 -3.66 -14.63
C ALA A 157 4.37 -4.38 -14.69
N ARG A 158 4.42 -5.58 -14.13
CA ARG A 158 5.60 -6.45 -14.21
C ARG A 158 5.88 -6.80 -15.67
N VAL A 159 7.15 -6.73 -16.08
CA VAL A 159 7.63 -7.16 -17.41
C VAL A 159 7.88 -8.67 -17.43
#